data_AF-A0A4W3GH95-F1
#
_entry.id   AF-A0A4W3GH95-F1
#
_cell.length_a   1.000
_cell.length_b   1.000
_cell.length_c   1.000
_cell.angle_alpha   90.00
_cell.angle_beta   90.00
_cell.angle_gamma   90.00
#
_symmetry.space_group_name_H-M   'P 1'
#
loop_
_entity.id
_entity.type
_entity.pdbx_description
1 polymer ?
#
loop_
_entity_poly.entity_id
_entity_poly.type
_entity_poly.pdbx_seq_one_letter_code
_entity_poly.pdbx_strand_id
1 'polypeptide(L)' 'TVQDWGHGADGQALWGKEFPDCGRKAQSPINIQTQQVKYDPTLGPIELEGYEDPEIKWFTLANNGHTGGKCSNNNPCI' A
#
# COMPACT_ATOMS: atom_id res chain seq x y z
N THR A 1 -19.36 1.21 18.30
CA THR A 1 -18.81 0.06 17.54
C THR A 1 -17.99 0.65 16.43
N VAL A 2 -16.67 0.43 16.40
CA VAL A 2 -15.87 0.82 15.24
C VAL A 2 -16.34 -0.08 14.09
N GLN A 3 -16.85 0.51 13.03
CA GLN A 3 -17.26 -0.25 11.86
C GLN A 3 -16.00 -0.74 11.15
N ASP A 4 -15.91 -2.05 10.95
CA ASP A 4 -14.86 -2.65 10.14
C ASP A 4 -14.99 -2.15 8.68
N TRP A 5 -13.86 -1.95 8.01
CA TRP A 5 -13.84 -1.39 6.66
C TRP A 5 -13.81 -2.51 5.62
N GLY A 6 -14.25 -2.23 4.40
CA GLY A 6 -14.21 -3.22 3.32
C GLY A 6 -14.29 -2.60 1.94
N HIS A 7 -14.18 -3.45 0.91
CA HIS A 7 -14.28 -3.08 -0.51
C HIS A 7 -15.63 -3.45 -1.16
N GLY A 8 -16.58 -3.94 -0.37
CA GLY A 8 -17.92 -4.34 -0.85
C GLY A 8 -18.78 -3.17 -1.34
N ALA A 9 -20.06 -3.45 -1.60
CA ALA A 9 -21.01 -2.56 -2.29
C ALA A 9 -21.00 -1.09 -1.79
N ASP A 10 -20.84 -0.87 -0.49
CA ASP A 10 -20.79 0.47 0.11
C ASP A 10 -19.47 0.75 0.85
N GLY A 11 -18.43 -0.06 0.62
CA GLY A 11 -17.22 -0.02 1.43
C GLY A 11 -16.39 1.24 1.21
N GLN A 12 -15.62 1.25 0.12
CA GLN A 12 -14.67 2.34 -0.18
C GLN A 12 -15.32 3.70 -0.31
N ALA A 13 -16.51 3.76 -0.92
CA ALA A 13 -17.25 5.01 -1.09
C ALA A 13 -17.65 5.65 0.26
N LEU A 14 -17.73 4.85 1.34
CA LEU A 14 -18.08 5.34 2.68
C LEU A 14 -16.88 5.53 3.60
N TRP A 15 -15.67 5.13 3.22
CA TRP A 15 -14.48 5.27 4.08
C TRP A 15 -14.29 6.70 4.57
N GLY A 16 -14.56 7.71 3.73
CA GLY A 16 -14.46 9.12 4.12
C GLY A 16 -15.37 9.56 5.27
N LYS A 17 -16.41 8.78 5.63
CA LYS A 17 -17.29 9.08 6.77
C LYS A 17 -16.63 8.75 8.11
N GLU A 18 -15.97 7.60 8.18
CA GLU A 18 -15.33 7.08 9.40
C GLU A 18 -13.84 7.41 9.46
N PHE A 19 -13.20 7.52 8.29
CA PHE A 19 -11.79 7.84 8.09
C PHE A 19 -11.68 9.11 7.22
N PRO A 20 -11.75 10.31 7.82
CA PRO A 20 -11.85 11.58 7.08
C PRO A 20 -10.73 11.81 6.05
N ASP A 21 -9.56 11.22 6.27
CA ASP A 21 -8.43 11.30 5.35
C ASP A 21 -8.74 10.66 3.99
N CYS A 22 -9.56 9.62 3.95
CA CYS A 22 -10.03 8.97 2.72
C CYS A 22 -10.91 9.89 1.86
N GLY A 23 -11.50 10.93 2.44
CA GLY A 23 -12.32 11.92 1.73
C GLY A 23 -11.56 13.15 1.23
N ARG A 24 -10.22 13.20 1.41
CA ARG A 24 -9.39 14.35 1.01
C ARG A 24 -9.05 14.34 -0.48
N LYS A 25 -8.43 15.42 -0.98
CA LYS A 25 -8.14 15.62 -2.41
C LYS A 25 -6.88 14.92 -2.92
N ALA A 26 -5.90 14.67 -2.05
CA ALA A 26 -4.62 14.06 -2.41
C ALA A 26 -4.62 12.57 -2.04
N GLN A 27 -5.47 11.79 -2.70
CA GLN A 27 -5.62 10.34 -2.47
C GLN A 27 -4.98 9.54 -3.59
N SER A 28 -4.56 8.32 -3.26
CA SER A 28 -4.14 7.28 -4.20
C SER A 28 -5.21 6.18 -4.28
N PRO A 29 -5.25 5.37 -5.37
CA PRO A 29 -4.43 5.47 -6.57
C PRO A 29 -4.89 6.60 -7.52
N ILE A 30 -4.02 6.97 -8.46
CA ILE A 30 -4.34 7.88 -9.56
C ILE A 30 -3.96 7.24 -10.90
N ASN A 31 -4.59 7.70 -11.98
CA ASN A 31 -4.16 7.36 -13.33
C ASN A 31 -2.95 8.21 -13.75
N ILE A 32 -1.78 7.59 -13.93
CA ILE A 32 -0.58 8.27 -14.41
C ILE A 32 -0.64 8.37 -15.94
N GLN A 33 -1.02 9.55 -16.45
CA GLN A 33 -0.98 9.85 -17.88
C GLN A 33 0.44 10.31 -18.26
N THR A 34 1.21 9.47 -18.94
CA THR A 34 2.63 9.74 -19.27
C THR A 34 2.85 10.97 -20.15
N GLN A 35 1.83 11.47 -20.85
CA GLN A 35 1.89 12.73 -21.60
C GLN A 35 1.84 13.97 -20.69
N GLN A 36 1.41 13.82 -19.43
CA GLN A 36 1.22 14.90 -18.46
C GLN A 36 2.24 14.87 -17.32
N VAL A 37 3.12 13.85 -17.27
CA VAL A 37 4.18 13.81 -16.26
C VAL A 37 5.25 14.86 -16.58
N LYS A 38 5.93 15.32 -15.53
CA LYS A 38 7.08 16.22 -15.66
C LYS A 38 8.34 15.38 -15.45
N TYR A 39 9.21 15.35 -16.46
CA TYR A 39 10.53 14.75 -16.30
C TYR A 39 11.36 15.59 -15.33
N ASP A 40 11.91 14.94 -14.31
CA ASP A 40 12.81 15.54 -13.35
C ASP A 40 14.19 14.85 -13.45
N PRO A 41 15.20 15.50 -14.06
CA PRO A 41 16.53 14.91 -14.24
C PRO A 41 17.33 14.81 -12.94
N THR A 42 16.84 15.41 -11.84
CA THR A 42 17.49 15.31 -10.53
C THR A 42 17.15 14.01 -9.80
N LEU A 43 16.12 13.28 -10.27
CA LEU A 43 15.76 11.96 -9.76
C LEU A 43 16.80 10.93 -10.24
N GLY A 44 17.62 10.47 -9.30
CA GLY A 44 18.54 9.35 -9.53
C GLY A 44 17.83 7.99 -9.54
N PRO A 45 18.56 6.91 -9.86
CA PRO A 45 18.04 5.56 -9.73
C PRO A 45 17.67 5.26 -8.27
N ILE A 46 16.68 4.39 -8.07
CA ILE A 46 16.36 3.84 -6.74
C ILE A 46 17.43 2.79 -6.42
N GLU A 47 18.21 3.01 -5.37
CA GLU A 47 19.17 2.03 -4.87
C GLU A 47 18.48 1.08 -3.88
N LEU A 48 18.57 -0.22 -4.16
CA LEU A 48 17.96 -1.28 -3.36
C LEU A 48 19.04 -2.02 -2.58
N GLU A 49 18.97 -1.95 -1.24
CA GLU A 49 19.87 -2.70 -0.37
C GLU A 49 19.18 -3.97 0.15
N GLY A 50 19.83 -5.13 0.03
CA GLY A 50 19.36 -6.39 0.61
C GLY A 50 18.18 -7.06 -0.11
N TYR A 51 17.74 -6.55 -1.26
CA TYR A 51 16.70 -7.18 -2.09
C TYR A 51 17.20 -8.39 -2.89
N GLU A 52 18.49 -8.43 -3.20
CA GLU A 52 19.16 -9.52 -3.92
C GLU A 52 19.77 -10.57 -2.98
N ASP A 53 19.46 -10.49 -1.67
CA ASP A 53 20.09 -11.36 -0.67
C ASP A 53 19.91 -12.84 -1.04
N PRO A 54 21.01 -13.57 -1.33
CA PRO A 54 20.95 -14.96 -1.77
C PRO A 54 20.65 -15.95 -0.62
N GLU A 55 20.56 -15.49 0.63
CA GLU A 55 20.16 -16.33 1.75
C GLU A 55 18.70 -16.79 1.60
N ILE A 56 18.46 -18.10 1.69
CA ILE A 56 17.12 -18.67 1.81
C ILE A 56 16.55 -18.24 3.17
N LYS A 57 15.85 -17.11 3.17
CA LYS A 57 15.14 -16.60 4.34
C LYS A 57 13.72 -17.14 4.32
N TRP A 58 13.35 -17.87 5.37
CA TRP A 58 11.96 -18.25 5.61
C TRP A 58 11.17 -17.02 6.03
N PHE A 59 10.03 -16.81 5.39
CA PHE A 59 9.11 -15.74 5.73
C PHE A 59 7.73 -16.32 6.00
N THR A 60 7.02 -15.69 6.93
CA THR A 60 5.61 -15.99 7.14
C THR A 60 4.79 -15.21 6.12
N LEU A 61 3.91 -15.90 5.38
CA LEU A 61 2.85 -15.27 4.60
C LEU A 61 1.57 -15.32 5.42
N ALA A 62 0.95 -14.18 5.65
CA ALA A 62 -0.32 -14.08 6.35
C ALA A 62 -1.38 -13.45 5.47
N ASN A 63 -2.62 -13.86 5.66
CA ASN A 63 -3.79 -13.23 5.06
C ASN A 63 -4.53 -12.46 6.16
N ASN A 64 -4.63 -11.14 6.03
CA ASN A 64 -5.32 -10.28 7.01
C ASN A 64 -6.82 -10.09 6.69
N GLY A 65 -7.36 -10.77 5.67
CA GLY A 65 -8.74 -10.60 5.19
C GLY A 65 -8.89 -9.57 4.07
N HIS A 66 -7.87 -8.76 3.81
CA HIS A 66 -7.85 -7.71 2.78
C HIS A 66 -6.73 -7.90 1.74
N THR A 67 -5.58 -8.43 2.17
CA THR A 67 -4.42 -8.74 1.33
C THR A 67 -3.59 -9.87 1.93
N GLY A 68 -2.74 -10.51 1.11
CA GLY A 68 -1.66 -11.37 1.57
C GLY A 68 -0.40 -10.55 1.84
N GLY A 69 0.11 -10.57 3.07
CA GLY A 69 1.27 -9.81 3.52
C GLY A 69 2.44 -10.69 3.94
N LYS A 70 3.66 -10.29 3.59
CA LYS A 70 4.91 -10.90 4.08
C LYS A 70 5.20 -10.38 5.48
N CYS A 71 5.37 -11.27 6.45
CA CYS A 71 5.73 -10.90 7.81
C CYS A 71 7.22 -11.18 8.06
N SER A 72 7.84 -10.29 8.85
CA SER A 72 9.14 -10.50 9.45
C SER A 72 8.94 -10.93 10.90
N ASN A 73 9.83 -11.79 11.43
CA ASN A 73 9.71 -12.39 12.76
C ASN A 73 9.54 -11.37 13.91
N ASN A 74 9.87 -10.09 13.68
CA ASN A 74 9.81 -9.00 14.68
C ASN A 74 8.76 -7.92 14.40
N ASN A 75 7.88 -8.08 13.39
CA ASN A 75 6.85 -7.08 13.10
C ASN A 75 5.50 -7.78 12.84
N PRO A 76 4.39 -7.31 13.44
CA PRO A 76 3.07 -7.89 13.17
C PRO A 76 2.78 -7.86 11.67
N CYS A 77 2.16 -8.93 11.19
CA CYS A 77 1.67 -9.04 9.83
C CYS A 77 0.70 -7.89 9.55
N ILE A 78 0.99 -7.10 8.51
CA ILE A 78 0.08 -6.04 8.03
C ILE A 78 -1.08 -6.70 7.32
#